data_AF-A0AAV8Y5B4-F1
#
_entry.id   AF-A0AAV8Y5B4-F1
#
_cell.length_a   1.000
_cell.length_b   1.000
_cell.length_c   1.000
_cell.angle_alpha   90.00
_cell.angle_beta   90.00
_cell.angle_gamma   90.00
#
_symmetry.space_group_name_H-M   'P 1'
#
loop_
_entity.id
_entity.type
_entity.pdbx_description
1 polymer ?
#
loop_
_entity_poly.entity_id
_entity_poly.type
_entity_poly.pdbx_seq_one_letter_code
_entity_poly.pdbx_strand_id
1 'polypeptide(L)'
;MTCVEIFESFFTPDLFDKIISETRNYALLKNEQDPNLSIPELKVFIAILVLSGYNQLPFKRSYWENNSDMKNIMVCEAIRRDRFLQICHCIHFADNNNIDRNDKMYKLRPITDMLKKTFLEHFIPEQNLAYDESMIRYFGTTGASSLSVENL
;
A
#
# COMPACT_ATOMS: atom_id res chain seq x y z
N MET A 1 21.14 12.49 -1.67
CA MET A 1 20.14 11.42 -1.58
C MET A 1 19.51 11.46 -0.21
N THR A 2 18.31 12.02 -0.11
CA THR A 2 17.49 12.06 1.11
C THR A 2 16.72 10.75 1.27
N CYS A 3 16.17 10.48 2.46
CA CYS A 3 15.34 9.28 2.66
C CYS A 3 14.12 9.24 1.73
N VAL A 4 13.56 10.40 1.38
CA VAL A 4 12.44 10.52 0.45
C VAL A 4 12.89 10.17 -0.97
N GLU A 5 14.05 10.67 -1.40
CA GLU A 5 14.60 10.35 -2.73
C GLU A 5 14.89 8.84 -2.88
N ILE A 6 15.34 8.17 -1.81
CA ILE A 6 15.51 6.70 -1.80
C ILE A 6 14.15 6.01 -1.95
N PHE A 7 13.14 6.42 -1.18
CA PHE A 7 11.81 5.82 -1.28
C PHE A 7 11.23 5.97 -2.69
N GLU A 8 11.36 7.15 -3.29
CA GLU A 8 10.85 7.47 -4.62
C GLU A 8 11.64 6.80 -5.76
N SER A 9 12.85 6.27 -5.50
CA SER A 9 13.55 5.43 -6.47
C SER A 9 12.89 4.05 -6.63
N PHE A 10 12.19 3.56 -5.59
CA PHE A 10 11.43 2.31 -5.64
C PHE A 10 9.96 2.54 -5.99
N PHE A 11 9.33 3.57 -5.40
CA PHE A 11 7.96 3.99 -5.69
C PHE A 11 7.96 5.06 -6.78
N THR A 12 8.00 4.61 -8.03
CA THR A 12 8.10 5.47 -9.20
C THR A 12 6.80 6.23 -9.49
N PRO A 13 6.84 7.34 -10.27
CA PRO A 13 5.63 8.04 -10.73
C PRO A 13 4.60 7.11 -11.37
N ASP A 14 5.06 6.20 -12.25
CA ASP A 14 4.19 5.22 -12.92
C ASP A 14 3.46 4.31 -11.94
N LEU A 15 4.13 3.92 -10.83
CA LEU A 15 3.50 3.11 -9.78
C LEU A 15 2.38 3.88 -9.10
N PHE A 16 2.59 5.17 -8.77
CA PHE A 16 1.55 6.00 -8.19
C PHE A 16 0.36 6.17 -9.14
N ASP A 17 0.62 6.42 -10.43
CA ASP A 17 -0.43 6.57 -11.44
C ASP A 17 -1.21 5.26 -11.64
N LYS A 18 -0.53 4.11 -11.57
CA LYS A 18 -1.17 2.80 -11.59
C LYS A 18 -2.11 2.62 -10.40
N ILE A 19 -1.67 2.95 -9.18
CA ILE A 19 -2.52 2.82 -7.98
C ILE A 19 -3.74 3.74 -8.08
N ILE A 20 -3.54 4.99 -8.51
CA ILE A 20 -4.63 5.98 -8.65
C ILE A 20 -5.64 5.53 -9.72
N SER A 21 -5.17 5.09 -10.88
CA SER A 21 -6.05 4.62 -11.96
C SER A 21 -6.88 3.40 -11.54
N GLU A 22 -6.27 2.40 -10.90
CA GLU A 22 -7.02 1.22 -10.45
C GLU A 22 -7.98 1.54 -9.29
N THR A 23 -7.60 2.45 -8.40
CA THR A 23 -8.49 2.95 -7.33
C THR A 23 -9.72 3.65 -7.92
N ARG A 24 -9.55 4.49 -8.95
CA ARG A 24 -10.66 5.12 -9.68
C ARG A 24 -11.54 4.07 -10.36
N ASN A 25 -10.94 3.15 -11.11
CA ASN A 25 -11.68 2.11 -11.83
C ASN A 25 -12.52 1.25 -10.88
N TYR A 26 -11.97 0.92 -9.71
CA TYR A 26 -12.67 0.17 -8.67
C TYR A 26 -13.88 0.92 -8.11
N ALA A 27 -13.74 2.22 -7.85
CA ALA A 27 -14.86 3.05 -7.39
C ALA A 27 -15.99 3.07 -8.43
N LEU A 28 -15.65 3.26 -9.71
CA LEU A 28 -16.63 3.23 -10.81
C LEU A 28 -17.32 1.87 -10.93
N LEU A 29 -16.59 0.76 -10.80
CA LEU A 29 -17.16 -0.59 -10.80
C LEU A 29 -18.19 -0.80 -9.67
N LYS A 30 -17.97 -0.18 -8.51
CA LYS A 30 -18.91 -0.20 -7.38
C LYS A 30 -20.09 0.77 -7.52
N ASN A 31 -20.18 1.52 -8.63
CA ASN A 31 -21.11 2.64 -8.80
C ASN A 31 -20.93 3.72 -7.70
N GLU A 32 -19.69 3.88 -7.22
CA GLU A 32 -19.30 4.96 -6.31
C GLU A 32 -18.69 6.12 -7.10
N GLN A 33 -18.67 7.31 -6.50
CA GLN A 33 -18.02 8.48 -7.08
C GLN A 33 -16.50 8.30 -7.12
N ASP A 34 -15.83 8.89 -8.12
CA ASP A 34 -14.37 8.94 -8.15
C ASP A 34 -13.85 9.54 -6.83
N PRO A 35 -12.99 8.84 -6.07
CA PRO A 35 -12.39 9.38 -4.86
C PRO A 35 -11.52 10.62 -5.13
N ASN A 36 -11.21 10.94 -6.38
CA ASN A 36 -10.36 12.06 -6.79
C ASN A 36 -9.03 12.03 -6.02
N LEU A 37 -8.41 10.84 -5.94
CA LEU A 37 -7.16 10.64 -5.23
C LEU A 37 -6.00 11.26 -6.01
N SER A 38 -5.28 12.18 -5.39
CA SER A 38 -4.08 12.81 -5.97
C SER A 38 -2.78 12.11 -5.54
N ILE A 39 -1.70 12.29 -6.30
CA ILE A 39 -0.37 11.76 -5.95
C ILE A 39 0.09 12.25 -4.56
N PRO A 40 0.00 13.55 -4.20
CA PRO A 40 0.38 14.00 -2.86
C PRO A 40 -0.42 13.32 -1.74
N GLU A 41 -1.73 13.15 -1.91
CA GLU A 41 -2.57 12.45 -0.94
C GLU A 41 -2.21 10.97 -0.81
N LEU A 42 -1.93 10.29 -1.92
CA LEU A 42 -1.48 8.90 -1.90
C LEU A 42 -0.13 8.75 -1.20
N LYS A 43 0.81 9.69 -1.42
CA LYS A 43 2.10 9.72 -0.70
C LYS A 43 1.90 9.91 0.80
N VAL A 44 1.03 10.84 1.22
CA VAL A 44 0.68 11.04 2.64
C VAL A 44 0.05 9.78 3.23
N PHE A 45 -0.88 9.15 2.49
CA PHE A 45 -1.49 7.89 2.89
C PHE A 45 -0.45 6.79 3.14
N ILE A 46 0.48 6.59 2.21
CA ILE A 46 1.56 5.60 2.35
C ILE A 46 2.49 5.96 3.51
N ALA A 47 2.84 7.24 3.68
CA ALA A 47 3.65 7.68 4.81
C ALA A 47 3.00 7.35 6.16
N ILE A 48 1.68 7.48 6.28
CA ILE A 48 0.92 7.08 7.48
C ILE A 48 0.95 5.56 7.68
N LEU A 49 0.90 4.76 6.61
CA LEU A 49 1.06 3.31 6.71
C LEU A 49 2.45 2.93 7.24
N VAL A 50 3.51 3.56 6.73
CA VAL A 50 4.89 3.36 7.21
C VAL A 50 5.02 3.77 8.68
N LEU A 51 4.48 4.93 9.05
CA LEU A 51 4.41 5.41 10.43
C LEU A 51 3.71 4.41 11.36
N SER A 52 2.58 3.84 10.89
CA SER A 52 1.82 2.89 11.69
C SER A 52 2.55 1.59 11.96
N GLY A 53 3.57 1.25 11.15
CA GLY A 53 4.40 0.08 11.37
C GLY A 53 5.26 0.16 12.63
N TYR A 54 5.78 1.34 12.96
CA TYR A 54 6.64 1.54 14.13
C TYR A 54 5.91 2.17 15.33
N ASN A 55 4.90 3.02 15.08
CA ASN A 55 4.05 3.61 16.12
C ASN A 55 2.66 2.97 16.04
N GLN A 56 2.53 1.75 16.56
CA GLN A 56 1.30 0.96 16.46
C GLN A 56 0.28 1.39 17.52
N LEU A 57 -0.90 1.81 17.07
CA LEU A 57 -2.06 2.06 17.93
C LEU A 57 -3.10 0.93 17.81
N PRO A 58 -3.95 0.70 18.84
CA PRO A 58 -4.93 -0.38 18.82
C PRO A 58 -5.87 -0.36 17.61
N PHE A 59 -6.21 0.84 17.13
CA PHE A 59 -7.06 1.01 15.96
C PHE A 59 -6.49 2.10 15.04
N LYS A 60 -6.67 1.93 13.73
CA LYS A 60 -6.25 2.92 12.71
C LYS A 60 -6.83 4.32 13.00
N ARG A 61 -8.08 4.41 13.49
CA ARG A 61 -8.73 5.68 13.81
C ARG A 61 -8.10 6.42 15.00
N SER A 62 -7.35 5.71 15.85
CA SER A 62 -6.84 6.25 17.10
C SER A 62 -5.77 7.31 16.89
N TYR A 63 -5.09 7.36 15.74
CA TYR A 63 -4.17 8.46 15.41
C TYR A 63 -4.86 9.84 15.39
N TRP A 64 -6.18 9.88 15.17
CA TRP A 64 -7.00 11.09 15.16
C TRP A 64 -7.86 11.28 16.41
N GLU A 65 -7.70 10.43 17.43
CA GLU A 65 -8.38 10.64 18.71
C GLU A 65 -7.78 11.83 19.47
N ASN A 66 -8.54 12.41 20.39
CA ASN A 66 -8.06 13.54 21.20
C ASN A 66 -7.40 13.09 22.53
N ASN A 67 -7.34 11.79 22.79
CA ASN A 67 -6.67 11.25 23.97
C ASN A 67 -5.17 11.50 23.87
N SER A 68 -4.55 11.94 24.97
CA SER A 68 -3.14 12.37 24.99
C SER A 68 -2.14 11.28 24.65
N ASP A 69 -2.50 10.02 24.87
CA ASP A 69 -1.70 8.82 24.61
C ASP A 69 -1.89 8.25 23.20
N MET A 70 -2.90 8.70 22.45
CA MET A 70 -3.22 8.19 21.11
C MET A 70 -3.07 9.23 20.01
N LYS A 71 -3.33 10.51 20.30
CA LYS A 71 -3.31 11.58 19.31
C LYS A 71 -1.93 11.67 18.65
N ASN A 72 -1.89 11.54 17.33
CA ASN A 72 -0.70 11.81 16.56
C ASN A 72 -0.87 13.13 15.79
N ILE A 73 -0.17 14.16 16.24
CA ILE A 73 -0.27 15.53 15.69
C ILE A 73 0.13 15.54 14.21
N MET A 74 1.24 14.87 13.85
CA MET A 74 1.71 14.80 12.46
C MET A 74 0.66 14.17 11.53
N VAL A 75 0.01 13.09 11.98
CA VAL A 75 -1.07 12.43 11.20
C VAL A 75 -2.30 13.32 11.08
N CYS A 76 -2.71 13.96 12.18
CA CYS A 76 -3.87 14.85 12.21
C CYS A 76 -3.71 16.05 11.27
N GLU A 77 -2.51 16.61 11.19
CA GLU A 77 -2.19 17.76 10.34
C GLU A 77 -2.00 17.37 8.87
N ALA A 78 -1.51 16.15 8.60
CA ALA A 78 -1.23 15.70 7.24
C ALA A 78 -2.51 15.33 6.45
N ILE A 79 -3.50 14.68 7.08
CA ILE A 79 -4.74 14.30 6.41
C ILE A 79 -5.90 14.17 7.40
N ARG A 80 -7.12 14.51 6.97
CA ARG A 80 -8.33 14.29 7.78
C ARG A 80 -8.62 12.79 7.92
N ARG A 81 -9.05 12.37 9.12
CA ARG A 81 -9.44 10.98 9.43
C ARG A 81 -10.35 10.37 8.37
N ASP A 82 -11.45 11.05 8.06
CA ASP A 82 -12.48 10.51 7.16
C ASP A 82 -11.95 10.37 5.72
N ARG A 83 -11.00 11.24 5.31
CA ARG A 83 -10.32 11.13 4.02
C ARG A 83 -9.38 9.93 3.99
N PHE A 84 -8.58 9.70 5.04
CA PHE A 84 -7.75 8.50 5.15
C PHE A 84 -8.59 7.22 5.09
N LEU A 85 -9.72 7.18 5.81
CA LEU A 85 -10.64 6.03 5.81
C LEU A 85 -11.32 5.83 4.46
N GLN A 86 -11.67 6.91 3.75
CA GLN A 86 -12.18 6.84 2.38
C GLN A 86 -11.15 6.19 1.44
N ILE A 87 -9.88 6.60 1.52
CA ILE A 87 -8.80 5.99 0.74
C ILE A 87 -8.65 4.52 1.10
N CYS A 88 -8.65 4.14 2.38
CA CYS A 88 -8.66 2.74 2.80
C CYS A 88 -9.80 1.91 2.19
N HIS A 89 -10.97 2.51 1.98
CA HIS A 89 -12.14 1.82 1.45
C HIS A 89 -12.05 1.56 -0.05
N CYS A 90 -11.49 2.51 -0.82
CA CYS A 90 -11.47 2.44 -2.27
C CYS A 90 -10.13 2.02 -2.88
N ILE A 91 -9.03 2.04 -2.11
CA ILE A 91 -7.70 1.76 -2.66
C ILE A 91 -7.66 0.38 -3.30
N HIS A 92 -7.19 0.34 -4.54
CA HIS A 92 -7.19 -0.85 -5.37
C HIS A 92 -5.98 -0.86 -6.29
N PHE A 93 -5.54 -2.06 -6.68
CA PHE A 93 -4.21 -2.26 -7.28
C PHE A 93 -4.20 -3.08 -8.57
N ALA A 94 -5.36 -3.57 -9.02
CA ALA A 94 -5.46 -4.40 -10.22
C ALA A 94 -6.76 -4.16 -10.98
N ASP A 95 -6.75 -4.40 -12.28
CA ASP A 95 -7.96 -4.30 -13.09
C ASP A 95 -8.92 -5.45 -12.75
N ASN A 96 -10.13 -5.12 -12.31
CA ASN A 96 -11.16 -6.10 -12.00
C ASN A 96 -11.98 -6.53 -13.24
N ASN A 97 -11.76 -5.92 -14.40
CA ASN A 97 -12.41 -6.33 -15.65
C ASN A 97 -11.71 -7.52 -16.32
N ASN A 98 -10.43 -7.74 -16.02
CA ASN A 98 -9.62 -8.80 -16.60
C ASN A 98 -8.96 -9.66 -15.51
N ILE A 99 -9.78 -10.45 -14.82
CA ILE A 99 -9.33 -11.29 -13.70
C ILE A 99 -8.77 -12.61 -14.23
N ASP A 100 -7.48 -12.85 -13.99
CA ASP A 100 -6.93 -14.21 -14.09
C ASP A 100 -7.35 -15.03 -12.87
N ARG A 101 -8.23 -16.00 -13.09
CA ARG A 101 -8.73 -16.88 -12.01
C ARG A 101 -7.71 -17.89 -11.53
N ASN A 102 -6.63 -18.11 -12.29
CA ASN A 102 -5.55 -19.02 -11.91
C ASN A 102 -4.51 -18.32 -11.04
N ASP A 103 -4.37 -17.00 -11.14
CA ASP A 103 -3.50 -16.21 -10.27
C ASP A 103 -4.23 -15.83 -8.98
N LYS A 104 -3.93 -16.55 -7.90
CA LYS A 104 -4.47 -16.25 -6.55
C LYS A 104 -4.08 -14.86 -6.05
N MET A 105 -3.02 -14.27 -6.60
CA MET A 105 -2.49 -12.95 -6.22
C MET A 105 -2.79 -11.86 -7.24
N TYR A 106 -3.71 -12.09 -8.19
CA TYR A 106 -4.01 -11.16 -9.29
C TYR A 106 -4.29 -9.72 -8.81
N LYS A 107 -4.85 -9.56 -7.60
CA LYS A 107 -5.15 -8.25 -6.99
C LYS A 107 -3.92 -7.42 -6.67
N LEU A 108 -2.77 -8.05 -6.43
CA LEU A 108 -1.52 -7.38 -6.06
C LEU A 108 -0.47 -7.49 -7.18
N ARG A 109 -0.62 -8.45 -8.10
CA ARG A 109 0.33 -8.73 -9.18
C ARG A 109 0.86 -7.48 -9.90
N PRO A 110 0.02 -6.52 -10.32
CA PRO A 110 0.51 -5.37 -11.09
C PRO A 110 1.51 -4.52 -10.30
N ILE A 111 1.22 -4.24 -9.03
CA ILE A 111 2.10 -3.43 -8.19
C ILE A 111 3.32 -4.22 -7.70
N THR A 112 3.18 -5.52 -7.42
CA THR A 112 4.33 -6.35 -7.01
C THR A 112 5.33 -6.51 -8.14
N ASP A 113 4.88 -6.68 -9.39
CA ASP A 113 5.76 -6.82 -10.54
C ASP A 113 6.52 -5.51 -10.84
N MET A 114 5.85 -4.37 -10.72
CA MET A 114 6.48 -3.05 -10.83
C MET A 114 7.53 -2.82 -9.73
N LEU A 115 7.22 -3.17 -8.48
CA LEU A 115 8.15 -3.05 -7.35
C LEU A 115 9.33 -4.01 -7.46
N LYS A 116 9.09 -5.26 -7.85
CA LYS A 116 10.16 -6.25 -8.10
C LYS A 116 11.16 -5.73 -9.12
N LYS A 117 10.66 -5.16 -10.22
CA LYS A 117 11.50 -4.55 -11.24
C LYS A 117 12.40 -3.46 -10.65
N THR A 118 11.83 -2.51 -9.90
CA THR A 118 12.61 -1.41 -9.31
C THR A 118 13.57 -1.90 -8.23
N PHE A 119 13.20 -2.92 -7.45
CA PHE A 119 14.11 -3.54 -6.48
C PHE A 119 15.31 -4.21 -7.16
N LEU A 120 15.09 -4.96 -8.24
CA LEU A 120 16.16 -5.62 -8.99
C LEU A 120 17.09 -4.62 -9.70
N GLU A 121 16.56 -3.50 -10.19
CA GLU A 121 17.36 -2.43 -10.82
C GLU A 121 18.35 -1.77 -9.83
N HIS A 122 18.00 -1.71 -8.55
CA HIS A 122 18.83 -1.11 -7.49
C HIS A 122 19.60 -2.14 -6.67
N PHE A 123 19.38 -3.44 -6.91
CA PHE A 123 20.04 -4.51 -6.19
C PHE A 123 21.46 -4.75 -6.73
N ILE A 124 22.45 -4.66 -5.86
CA ILE A 124 23.84 -5.01 -6.17
C ILE A 124 24.11 -6.38 -5.54
N PRO A 125 24.29 -7.45 -6.34
CA PRO A 125 24.50 -8.79 -5.79
C PRO A 125 25.87 -8.90 -5.12
N GLU A 126 25.90 -9.57 -3.97
CA GLU A 126 27.13 -9.96 -3.27
C GLU A 126 27.43 -11.45 -3.46
N GLN A 127 28.65 -11.87 -3.12
CA GLN A 127 29.08 -13.27 -3.29
C GLN A 127 28.26 -14.26 -2.45
N ASN A 128 27.81 -13.85 -1.27
CA ASN A 128 27.06 -14.69 -0.35
C ASN A 128 25.66 -14.11 -0.17
N LEU A 129 24.64 -14.83 -0.63
CA LEU A 129 23.23 -14.43 -0.48
C LEU A 129 22.54 -15.41 0.46
N ALA A 130 21.76 -14.86 1.39
CA ALA A 130 20.87 -15.63 2.25
C ALA A 130 19.47 -15.62 1.64
N TYR A 131 18.91 -16.81 1.45
CA TYR A 131 17.53 -17.01 0.98
C TYR A 131 16.73 -17.62 2.11
N ASP A 132 15.63 -16.97 2.47
CA ASP A 132 14.72 -17.44 3.52
C ASP A 132 13.29 -16.98 3.20
N GLU A 133 12.32 -17.75 3.67
CA GLU A 133 10.90 -17.49 3.46
C GLU A 133 10.39 -16.50 4.52
N SER A 134 9.81 -15.38 4.09
CA SER A 134 9.09 -14.49 5.00
C SER A 134 7.58 -14.72 4.91
N MET A 135 6.92 -14.86 6.06
CA MET A 135 5.48 -15.12 6.14
C MET A 135 4.74 -13.92 6.75
N ILE A 136 3.78 -13.37 6.00
CA ILE A 136 2.85 -12.36 6.49
C ILE A 136 1.59 -13.08 6.99
N ARG A 137 1.30 -12.95 8.30
CA ARG A 137 0.08 -13.50 8.88
C ARG A 137 -1.15 -12.79 8.31
N TYR A 138 -2.13 -13.57 7.86
CA TYR A 138 -3.38 -13.05 7.32
C TYR A 138 -4.55 -13.76 7.99
N PHE A 139 -5.44 -12.98 8.60
CA PHE A 139 -6.58 -13.50 9.38
C PHE A 139 -7.92 -13.40 8.64
N GLY A 140 -7.91 -13.17 7.32
CA GLY A 140 -9.14 -13.10 6.53
C GLY A 140 -9.59 -14.45 5.97
N THR A 141 -10.73 -14.45 5.29
CA THR A 141 -11.45 -15.66 4.82
C THR A 141 -11.02 -16.16 3.43
N THR A 142 -10.10 -15.50 2.75
CA THR A 142 -9.46 -16.09 1.55
C THR A 142 -8.59 -17.26 2.00
N GLY A 143 -8.65 -18.40 1.30
CA GLY A 143 -8.14 -19.71 1.74
C GLY A 143 -6.62 -19.86 2.00
N ALA A 144 -5.89 -18.78 2.27
CA ALA A 144 -4.52 -18.77 2.77
C ALA A 144 -4.48 -18.11 4.15
N SER A 145 -4.17 -18.86 5.20
CA SER A 145 -3.99 -18.38 6.58
C SER A 145 -2.71 -17.56 6.79
N SER A 146 -1.84 -17.53 5.79
CA SER A 146 -0.56 -16.82 5.77
C SER A 146 -0.10 -16.66 4.32
N LEU A 147 0.47 -15.50 3.99
CA LEU A 147 1.01 -15.19 2.66
C LEU A 147 2.53 -15.24 2.73
N SER A 148 3.16 -16.13 1.95
CA SER A 148 4.62 -16.10 1.76
C SER A 148 5.00 -14.92 0.86
N VAL A 149 6.00 -14.15 1.26
CA VAL A 149 6.56 -13.02 0.51
C VAL A 149 7.20 -13.48 -0.79
N GLU A 150 7.63 -14.74 -0.90
CA GLU A 150 8.19 -15.28 -2.15
C GLU A 150 7.11 -15.43 -3.25
N ASN A 151 5.84 -15.50 -2.84
CA ASN A 151 4.70 -15.53 -3.75
C ASN A 151 4.14 -14.12 -4.06
N LEU A 152 4.62 -13.06 -3.39
CA LEU A 152 4.44 -11.66 -3.80
C LEU A 152 5.37 -11.39 -4.96
#